data_AF-A0A3A9BSS4-F1
#
_entry.id   AF-A0A3A9BSS4-F1
#
_cell.length_a   1.000
_cell.length_b   1.000
_cell.length_c   1.000
_cell.angle_alpha   90.00
_cell.angle_beta   90.00
_cell.angle_gamma   90.00
#
_symmetry.space_group_name_H-M   'P 1'
#
loop_
_entity.id
_entity.type
_entity.pdbx_description
1 polymer ?
#
loop_
_entity_poly.entity_id
_entity_poly.type
_entity_poly.pdbx_seq_one_letter_code
_entity_poly.pdbx_strand_id
1 'polypeptide(L)' 'MRIVKDTNVLISGVFFGGFPRKILSAVVGQMITACATTEIINEYEEIVQGMINGKQRHFFEKYSG' A
#
# COMPACT_ATOMS: atom_id res chain seq x y z
N MET A 1 2.86 14.55 15.54
CA MET A 1 1.98 13.62 14.81
C MET A 1 2.56 13.38 13.42
N ARG A 2 2.84 12.14 13.02
CA ARG A 2 3.33 11.80 11.67
C ARG A 2 2.23 11.06 10.92
N ILE A 3 1.95 11.48 9.68
CA ILE A 3 0.88 10.95 8.84
C ILE A 3 1.51 10.33 7.59
N VAL A 4 1.01 9.18 7.17
CA VAL A 4 1.39 8.50 5.92
C VAL A 4 0.20 8.48 4.99
N LYS A 5 0.42 8.85 3.71
CA LYS A 5 -0.62 9.25 2.75
C LYS A 5 -0.40 8.66 1.34
N ASP A 6 0.16 7.46 1.23
CA ASP A 6 0.59 6.93 -0.08
C ASP A 6 0.16 5.47 -0.27
N THR A 7 -0.53 5.21 -1.38
CA THR A 7 -0.91 3.87 -1.87
C THR A 7 0.30 2.94 -1.97
N ASN A 8 1.47 3.46 -2.40
CA ASN A 8 2.71 2.70 -2.54
C ASN A 8 3.22 2.17 -1.21
N VAL A 9 3.05 2.91 -0.11
CA VAL A 9 3.48 2.43 1.22
C VAL A 9 2.58 1.28 1.68
N LEU A 10 1.28 1.36 1.40
CA LEU A 10 0.32 0.32 1.75
C LEU A 10 0.61 -0.95 0.93
N ILE A 11 0.68 -0.81 -0.40
CA ILE A 11 0.93 -1.88 -1.34
C ILE A 11 2.29 -2.52 -1.08
N SER A 12 3.36 -1.72 -1.00
CA SER A 12 4.70 -2.25 -0.80
C SER A 12 4.91 -2.85 0.58
N GLY A 13 4.27 -2.31 1.61
CA GLY A 13 4.32 -2.90 2.94
C GLY A 13 3.60 -4.26 3.01
N VAL A 14 2.47 -4.40 2.30
CA VAL A 14 1.67 -5.64 2.27
C VAL A 14 2.35 -6.71 1.43
N PHE A 15 2.80 -6.37 0.21
CA PHE A 15 3.23 -7.35 -0.80
C PHE A 15 4.75 -7.54 -0.93
N PHE A 16 5.56 -6.51 -0.65
CA PHE A 16 7.00 -6.51 -0.95
C PHE A 16 7.90 -6.47 0.30
N GLY A 17 7.37 -6.03 1.45
CA GLY A 17 8.12 -5.97 2.70
C GLY A 17 9.00 -4.72 2.82
N GLY A 18 10.21 -4.85 3.37
CA GLY A 18 11.18 -3.76 3.45
C GLY A 18 10.80 -2.59 4.39
N PHE A 19 11.30 -1.39 4.08
CA PHE A 19 11.00 -0.18 4.86
C PHE A 19 9.51 0.16 4.93
N PRO A 20 8.70 -0.01 3.86
CA PRO A 20 7.25 0.11 3.92
C PRO A 20 6.58 -0.77 4.99
N ARG A 21 7.07 -2.00 5.21
CA ARG A 21 6.55 -2.86 6.29
C ARG A 21 6.81 -2.29 7.69
N LYS A 22 7.94 -1.59 7.91
CA LYS A 22 8.21 -0.89 9.18
C LYS A 22 7.20 0.24 9.41
N ILE A 23 6.77 0.91 8.34
CA ILE A 23 5.73 1.94 8.42
C ILE A 23 4.40 1.28 8.82
N LEU A 24 4.00 0.17 8.19
CA LEU A 24 2.79 -0.57 8.57
C LEU A 24 2.83 -1.04 10.03
N SER A 25 3.97 -1.57 10.49
CA SER A 25 4.16 -1.95 11.90
C SER A 25 3.98 -0.75 12.84
N ALA A 26 4.44 0.44 12.45
CA ALA A 26 4.25 1.67 13.24
C ALA A 26 2.78 2.14 13.23
N VAL A 27 2.02 1.94 12.14
CA VAL A 27 0.57 2.19 12.12
C VAL A 27 -0.15 1.24 13.08
N VAL A 28 0.13 -0.07 13.00
CA VAL A 28 -0.48 -1.09 13.88
C VAL A 28 -0.14 -0.83 15.34
N GLY A 29 1.11 -0.45 15.62
CA GLY A 29 1.55 -0.05 16.96
C GLY A 29 1.07 1.32 17.41
N GLN A 30 0.17 1.99 16.67
CA GLN A 30 -0.39 3.31 16.97
C GLN A 30 0.66 4.43 17.13
N MET A 31 1.86 4.24 16.58
CA MET A 31 2.96 5.21 16.61
C MET A 31 2.77 6.32 15.56
N ILE A 32 2.03 6.01 14.48
CA ILE A 32 1.68 6.93 13.40
C ILE A 32 0.24 6.69 12.95
N THR A 33 -0.40 7.74 12.43
CA THR A 33 -1.77 7.65 11.92
C THR A 33 -1.73 7.46 10.41
N ALA A 34 -2.35 6.39 9.92
CA ALA A 34 -2.59 6.22 8.49
C ALA A 34 -3.77 7.10 8.05
N CYS A 35 -3.62 7.84 6.96
CA CYS A 35 -4.70 8.61 6.36
C CYS A 35 -4.71 8.34 4.85
N ALA A 36 -5.88 8.07 4.30
CA ALA A 36 -6.07 7.93 2.86
C ALA A 36 -7.20 8.86 2.42
N THR A 37 -7.13 9.34 1.18
CA THR A 37 -8.27 9.95 0.51
C THR A 37 -9.08 8.86 -0.18
N THR A 38 -10.31 9.17 -0.59
CA THR A 38 -11.14 8.22 -1.33
C THR A 38 -10.48 7.77 -2.63
N GLU A 39 -9.76 8.66 -3.31
CA GLU A 39 -9.02 8.34 -4.54
C GLU A 39 -7.92 7.30 -4.29
N ILE A 40 -7.20 7.39 -3.17
CA ILE A 40 -6.18 6.41 -2.76
C ILE A 40 -6.82 5.05 -2.47
N ILE A 41 -7.98 5.04 -1.82
CA ILE A 41 -8.72 3.80 -1.52
C ILE A 41 -9.21 3.14 -2.81
N ASN A 42 -9.74 3.92 -3.75
CA ASN A 42 -10.22 3.41 -5.04
C ASN A 42 -9.07 2.80 -5.86
N GLU A 43 -7.91 3.48 -5.93
CA GLU A 43 -6.72 2.93 -6.61
C GLU A 43 -6.31 1.59 -5.98
N TYR A 44 -6.30 1.51 -4.66
CA TYR A 44 -5.96 0.28 -3.95
C TYR A 44 -6.94 -0.86 -4.28
N GLU A 45 -8.24 -0.59 -4.29
CA GLU A 45 -9.28 -1.57 -4.62
C GLU A 45 -9.12 -2.10 -6.05
N GLU A 46 -8.90 -1.21 -7.03
CA GLU A 46 -8.65 -1.60 -8.43
C GLU A 46 -7.44 -2.53 -8.56
N ILE A 47 -6.38 -2.24 -7.81
CA ILE A 47 -5.14 -3.03 -7.80
C ILE A 47 -5.39 -4.43 -7.19
N VAL A 48 -6.04 -4.49 -6.03
CA VAL A 48 -6.38 -5.75 -5.36
C VAL A 48 -7.30 -6.59 -6.24
N GLN A 49 -8.30 -5.97 -6.86
CA GLN A 49 -9.20 -6.65 -7.78
C GLN A 49 -8.45 -7.16 -9.03
N GLY A 50 -7.51 -6.39 -9.55
CA GLY A 50 -6.61 -6.80 -10.63
C GLY A 50 -5.79 -8.05 -10.27
N MET A 51 -5.26 -8.12 -9.04
CA MET A 51 -4.54 -9.28 -8.55
C MET A 51 -5.41 -10.52 -8.43
N ILE A 52 -6.63 -10.38 -7.87
CA ILE A 52 -7.61 -11.46 -7.76
C ILE A 52 -7.96 -12.01 -9.15
N ASN A 53 -8.08 -11.13 -10.13
CA ASN A 53 -8.41 -11.47 -11.51
C ASN A 53 -7.20 -11.97 -12.33
N GLY A 54 -6.03 -12.19 -11.70
CA GLY A 54 -4.85 -12.76 -12.35
C GLY A 54 -3.98 -11.77 -13.13
N LYS A 55 -4.22 -10.45 -13.03
CA LYS A 55 -3.39 -9.40 -13.69
C LYS A 55 -2.12 -9.05 -12.90
N GLN A 56 -1.45 -10.05 -12.32
CA GLN A 56 -0.31 -9.83 -11.42
C GLN A 56 0.90 -9.17 -12.12
N ARG A 57 1.14 -9.48 -13.40
CA ARG A 57 2.35 -9.02 -14.12
C ARG A 57 2.48 -7.49 -14.22
N HIS A 58 1.40 -6.80 -14.63
CA HIS A 58 1.40 -5.33 -14.75
C HIS A 58 1.57 -4.62 -13.41
N PHE A 59 1.11 -5.24 -12.33
CA PHE A 59 1.28 -4.70 -10.99
C PHE A 59 2.75 -4.69 -10.57
N PHE A 60 3.46 -5.81 -10.74
CA PHE A 60 4.88 -5.87 -10.40
C PHE A 60 5.70 -4.86 -11.21
N GLU A 61 5.42 -4.68 -12.50
CA GLU A 61 6.13 -3.67 -13.32
C GLU A 61 5.93 -2.23 -12.82
N LYS A 62 4.74 -1.87 -12.32
CA LYS A 62 4.43 -0.51 -11.88
C LYS A 62 5.01 -0.15 -10.51
N TYR A 63 5.14 -1.13 -9.61
CA TYR A 63 5.45 -0.88 -8.20
C TYR A 63 6.76 -1.52 -7.70
N SER A 64 7.57 -2.12 -8.59
CA SER A 64 8.90 -2.68 -8.25
C SER A 64 10.07 -1.70 -8.44
N GLY A 65 9.78 -0.41 -8.66
CA GLY A 65 10.76 0.66 -8.83
C GLY A 65 11.23 1.26 -7.51
#